data_AF-A0A1M4M9M9-F1
#
_entry.id   AF-A0A1M4M9M9-F1
#
_cell.length_a   1.000
_cell.length_b   1.000
_cell.length_c   1.000
_cell.angle_alpha   90.00
_cell.angle_beta   90.00
_cell.angle_gamma   90.00
#
_symmetry.space_group_name_H-M   'P 1'
#
loop_
_entity.id
_entity.type
_entity.pdbx_description
1 polymer ?
#
loop_
_entity_poly.entity_id
_entity_poly.type
_entity_poly.pdbx_seq_one_letter_code
_entity_poly.pdbx_strand_id
1 'polypeptide(L)'
;MKHLGTILGTAIAGMFVMSVWGAFAGAYGIAGGWFAGLLIIGTMWFMNHSLGLINNDGAFVDMAVGIGMAGTMRDVFMNGGQVFVDALPTLVIVLLGGIVGGFTAAKLEKYLASK
;
A
#
# COMPACT_ATOMS: atom_id res chain seq x y z
N MET A 1 -12.14 16.42 10.75
CA MET A 1 -10.70 16.36 10.38
C MET A 1 -10.18 14.95 10.10
N LYS A 2 -10.64 13.90 10.81
CA LYS A 2 -10.20 12.49 10.62
C LYS A 2 -10.32 11.96 9.18
N HIS A 3 -11.45 12.23 8.52
CA HIS A 3 -11.67 11.80 7.13
C HIS A 3 -10.80 12.55 6.13
N LEU A 4 -10.58 13.85 6.32
CA LEU A 4 -9.73 14.64 5.44
C LEU A 4 -8.27 14.19 5.52
N GLY A 5 -7.74 13.97 6.73
CA GLY A 5 -6.39 13.41 6.92
C GLY A 5 -6.23 12.05 6.25
N THR A 6 -7.23 11.17 6.41
CA THR A 6 -7.26 9.85 5.75
C THR A 6 -7.23 9.94 4.23
N ILE A 7 -8.07 10.80 3.64
CA ILE A 7 -8.13 11.01 2.18
C ILE A 7 -6.78 11.53 1.67
N LEU A 8 -6.22 12.55 2.32
CA LEU A 8 -4.95 13.14 1.91
C LEU A 8 -3.78 12.17 2.12
N GLY A 9 -3.74 11.45 3.25
CA GLY A 9 -2.70 10.50 3.57
C GLY A 9 -2.66 9.32 2.61
N THR A 10 -3.82 8.74 2.30
CA THR A 10 -3.93 7.65 1.32
C THR A 10 -3.57 8.12 -0.09
N ALA A 11 -4.01 9.32 -0.49
CA ALA A 11 -3.63 9.91 -1.78
C ALA A 11 -2.12 10.16 -1.89
N ILE A 12 -1.49 10.72 -0.85
CA ILE A 12 -0.04 10.96 -0.83
C ILE A 12 0.73 9.65 -0.92
N ALA A 13 0.34 8.64 -0.14
CA ALA A 13 0.97 7.32 -0.19
C ALA A 13 0.88 6.72 -1.61
N GLY A 14 -0.30 6.78 -2.21
CA GLY A 14 -0.52 6.32 -3.59
C GLY A 14 0.33 7.08 -4.60
N MET A 15 0.36 8.41 -4.53
CA MET A 15 1.17 9.24 -5.44
C MET A 15 2.65 8.89 -5.38
N PHE A 16 3.23 8.71 -4.19
CA PHE A 16 4.64 8.33 -4.06
C PHE A 16 4.93 6.97 -4.72
N VAL A 17 4.12 5.96 -4.45
CA VAL A 17 4.31 4.63 -5.07
C VAL A 17 4.19 4.73 -6.59
N MET A 18 3.16 5.39 -7.11
CA MET A 18 2.88 5.42 -8.55
C MET A 18 3.78 6.35 -9.35
N SER A 19 4.46 7.31 -8.71
CA SER A 19 5.35 8.26 -9.40
C SER A 19 6.85 7.96 -9.21
N VAL A 20 7.24 7.39 -8.07
CA VAL A 20 8.66 7.23 -7.73
C VAL A 20 9.14 5.79 -7.92
N TRP A 21 8.32 4.80 -7.59
CA TRP A 21 8.75 3.39 -7.60
C TRP A 21 9.19 2.94 -8.99
N GLY A 22 8.37 3.19 -10.00
CA GLY A 22 8.65 2.81 -11.39
C GLY A 22 9.94 3.44 -11.93
N ALA A 23 10.27 4.66 -11.52
CA ALA A 23 11.50 5.34 -11.93
C ALA A 23 12.75 4.64 -11.39
N PHE A 24 12.76 4.29 -10.10
CA PHE A 24 13.89 3.55 -9.50
C PHE A 24 14.00 2.13 -10.03
N ALA A 25 12.88 1.42 -10.17
CA ALA A 25 12.86 0.08 -10.73
C ALA A 25 13.35 0.07 -12.19
N GLY A 26 12.97 1.08 -12.99
CA GLY A 26 13.44 1.23 -14.37
C GLY A 26 14.92 1.54 -14.46
N ALA A 27 15.46 2.40 -13.59
CA ALA A 27 16.86 2.81 -13.62
C ALA A 27 17.83 1.76 -13.04
N TYR A 28 17.42 1.04 -11.98
CA TYR A 28 18.30 0.15 -11.22
C TYR A 28 17.78 -1.29 -11.09
N GLY A 29 16.80 -1.66 -11.93
CA GLY A 29 16.20 -2.99 -11.94
C GLY A 29 15.58 -3.39 -10.60
N ILE A 30 15.68 -4.67 -10.26
CA ILE A 30 15.09 -5.22 -9.03
C ILE A 30 15.63 -4.56 -7.77
N ALA A 31 16.92 -4.20 -7.74
CA ALA A 31 17.53 -3.53 -6.60
C ALA A 31 16.93 -2.13 -6.39
N GLY A 32 16.69 -1.38 -7.48
CA GLY A 32 15.97 -0.12 -7.43
C GLY A 32 14.55 -0.26 -6.91
N GLY A 33 13.84 -1.31 -7.33
CA GLY A 33 12.50 -1.62 -6.83
C GLY A 33 12.48 -1.88 -5.32
N TRP A 34 13.41 -2.69 -4.80
CA TRP A 34 13.53 -2.94 -3.35
C TRP A 34 13.91 -1.68 -2.58
N PHE A 35 14.84 -0.89 -3.10
CA PHE A 35 15.23 0.38 -2.48
C PHE A 35 14.06 1.38 -2.42
N ALA A 36 13.33 1.54 -3.53
CA ALA A 36 12.14 2.38 -3.57
C ALA A 36 11.05 1.87 -2.63
N GLY A 37 10.83 0.56 -2.59
CA GLY A 37 9.90 -0.06 -1.66
C GLY A 37 10.24 0.27 -0.20
N LEU A 38 11.50 0.08 0.21
CA LEU A 38 11.94 0.40 1.57
C LEU A 38 11.75 1.89 1.89
N LEU A 39 12.19 2.78 1.00
CA LEU A 39 12.18 4.22 1.24
C LEU A 39 10.76 4.79 1.24
N ILE A 40 9.93 4.42 0.27
CA ILE A 40 8.56 4.92 0.14
C ILE A 40 7.66 4.28 1.20
N ILE A 41 7.62 2.96 1.27
CA ILE A 41 6.73 2.24 2.20
C ILE A 41 7.19 2.45 3.64
N GLY A 42 8.49 2.45 3.92
CA GLY A 42 9.00 2.70 5.27
C GLY A 42 8.63 4.10 5.78
N THR A 43 8.84 5.13 4.96
CA THR A 43 8.46 6.51 5.31
C THR A 43 6.95 6.65 5.50
N MET A 44 6.16 6.16 4.54
CA MET A 44 4.70 6.28 4.62
C MET A 44 4.13 5.46 5.77
N TRP A 45 4.70 4.30 6.07
CA TRP A 45 4.30 3.49 7.22
C TRP A 45 4.53 4.24 8.53
N PHE A 46 5.69 4.89 8.70
CA PHE A 46 5.99 5.71 9.87
C PHE A 46 5.02 6.89 9.98
N MET A 47 4.79 7.62 8.88
CA MET A 47 3.83 8.72 8.88
C MET A 47 2.42 8.23 9.23
N ASN A 48 2.02 7.06 8.73
CA ASN A 48 0.73 6.48 9.01
C ASN A 48 0.58 6.07 10.48
N HIS A 49 1.48 5.21 10.98
CA HIS A 49 1.34 4.54 12.27
C HIS A 49 1.88 5.36 13.46
N SER A 50 2.92 6.16 13.25
CA SER A 50 3.55 6.95 14.33
C SER A 50 2.99 8.37 14.42
N LEU A 51 2.62 8.98 13.30
CA LEU A 51 2.12 10.36 13.25
C LEU A 51 0.61 10.45 13.05
N GLY A 52 -0.07 9.32 12.80
CA GLY A 52 -1.53 9.27 12.65
C GLY A 52 -2.02 9.95 11.38
N LEU A 53 -1.24 9.91 10.30
CA LEU A 53 -1.60 10.55 9.02
C LEU A 53 -2.94 10.03 8.48
N ILE A 54 -3.19 8.72 8.61
CA ILE A 54 -4.47 8.09 8.27
C ILE A 54 -5.12 7.60 9.56
N ASN A 55 -6.44 7.74 9.64
CA ASN A 55 -7.22 7.26 10.78
C ASN A 55 -7.50 5.75 10.61
N ASN A 56 -6.62 4.92 11.18
CA ASN A 56 -6.68 3.46 11.08
C ASN A 56 -7.70 2.87 12.09
N ASP A 57 -8.99 3.01 11.82
CA ASP A 57 -10.06 2.39 12.64
C ASP A 57 -10.14 0.85 12.43
N GLY A 58 -9.28 0.31 11.58
CA GLY A 58 -9.09 -1.12 11.33
C GLY A 58 -8.14 -1.34 10.15
N ALA A 59 -7.71 -2.60 9.94
CA ALA A 59 -6.77 -2.96 8.87
C ALA A 59 -7.29 -2.63 7.44
N PHE A 60 -8.60 -2.42 7.29
CA PHE A 60 -9.24 -2.04 6.02
C PHE A 60 -9.11 -0.55 5.67
N VAL A 61 -8.65 0.29 6.61
CA VAL A 61 -8.37 1.73 6.42
C VAL A 61 -6.86 1.98 6.51
N ASP A 62 -6.04 1.03 6.05
CA ASP A 62 -4.59 1.20 5.97
C ASP A 62 -4.16 1.85 4.63
N MET A 63 -2.97 2.46 4.64
CA MET A 63 -2.36 3.07 3.46
C MET A 63 -2.25 2.11 2.26
N ALA A 64 -2.11 0.79 2.48
CA ALA A 64 -2.01 -0.20 1.42
C ALA A 64 -3.26 -0.25 0.52
N VAL A 65 -4.45 -0.12 1.11
CA VAL A 65 -5.72 -0.06 0.34
C VAL A 65 -5.77 1.22 -0.48
N GLY A 66 -5.34 2.33 0.11
CA GLY A 66 -5.23 3.62 -0.58
C GLY A 66 -4.28 3.58 -1.78
N ILE A 67 -3.11 2.98 -1.60
CA ILE A 67 -2.11 2.80 -2.67
C ILE A 67 -2.69 1.92 -3.80
N GLY A 68 -3.30 0.79 -3.45
CA GLY A 68 -3.90 -0.13 -4.42
C GLY A 68 -5.01 0.54 -5.24
N MET A 69 -5.89 1.31 -4.58
CA MET A 69 -6.93 2.08 -5.24
C MET A 69 -6.36 3.16 -6.16
N ALA A 70 -5.36 3.92 -5.69
CA ALA A 70 -4.74 4.98 -6.47
C ALA A 70 -4.09 4.43 -7.75
N GLY A 71 -3.33 3.34 -7.65
CA GLY A 71 -2.70 2.71 -8.82
C GLY A 71 -3.71 2.14 -9.80
N THR A 72 -4.69 1.38 -9.29
CA THR A 72 -5.73 0.75 -10.12
C THR A 72 -6.53 1.81 -10.88
N MET A 73 -7.02 2.83 -10.17
CA MET A 73 -7.85 3.86 -10.79
C MET A 73 -7.07 4.78 -11.72
N ARG A 74 -5.80 5.10 -11.39
CA ARG A 74 -4.90 5.80 -12.32
C ARG A 74 -4.86 5.08 -13.66
N ASP A 75 -4.57 3.78 -13.65
CA ASP A 75 -4.39 3.02 -14.88
C ASP A 75 -5.70 2.86 -15.65
N VAL A 76 -6.82 2.68 -14.95
CA VAL A 76 -8.16 2.69 -15.56
C VAL A 76 -8.45 4.03 -16.25
N PHE A 77 -8.13 5.15 -15.61
CA PHE A 77 -8.37 6.47 -16.21
C PHE A 77 -7.45 6.75 -17.39
N MET A 78 -6.21 6.26 -17.35
CA MET A 78 -5.23 6.47 -18.42
C MET A 78 -5.41 5.53 -19.61
N ASN A 79 -5.83 4.29 -19.36
CA ASN A 79 -5.77 3.20 -20.35
C ASN A 79 -7.13 2.52 -20.61
N GLY A 80 -8.20 2.95 -19.93
CA GLY A 80 -9.55 2.41 -20.06
C GLY A 80 -9.83 1.22 -19.13
N GLY A 81 -11.10 0.81 -19.06
CA GLY A 81 -11.56 -0.19 -18.06
C GLY A 81 -11.00 -1.60 -18.24
N GLN A 82 -10.49 -1.97 -19.41
CA GLN A 82 -9.97 -3.33 -19.65
C GLN A 82 -8.76 -3.65 -18.76
N VAL A 83 -7.90 -2.66 -18.46
CA VAL A 83 -6.72 -2.87 -17.60
C VAL A 83 -7.08 -3.29 -16.18
N PHE A 84 -8.27 -2.92 -15.69
CA PHE A 84 -8.76 -3.42 -14.40
C PHE A 84 -9.04 -4.91 -14.46
N VAL A 85 -9.69 -5.38 -15.52
CA VAL A 85 -9.99 -6.80 -15.73
C VAL A 85 -8.71 -7.59 -15.84
N ASP A 86 -7.73 -7.08 -16.59
CA ASP A 86 -6.42 -7.70 -16.78
C ASP A 86 -5.61 -7.74 -15.46
N ALA A 87 -5.83 -6.79 -14.56
CA ALA A 87 -5.18 -6.73 -13.25
C ALA A 87 -5.82 -7.64 -12.18
N LEU A 88 -7.02 -8.20 -12.42
CA LEU A 88 -7.72 -9.03 -11.43
C LEU A 88 -6.89 -10.18 -10.86
N PRO A 89 -6.12 -10.97 -11.65
CA PRO A 89 -5.28 -12.03 -11.09
C PRO A 89 -4.27 -11.48 -10.09
N THR A 90 -3.62 -10.36 -10.40
CA THR A 90 -2.65 -9.70 -9.51
C THR A 90 -3.34 -9.20 -8.24
N LEU A 91 -4.50 -8.56 -8.36
CA LEU A 91 -5.27 -8.07 -7.21
C LEU A 91 -5.68 -9.21 -6.28
N VAL A 92 -6.08 -10.36 -6.83
CA VAL A 92 -6.40 -11.57 -6.03
C VAL A 92 -5.19 -12.03 -5.24
N ILE A 93 -4.02 -12.14 -5.88
CA ILE A 93 -2.78 -12.56 -5.20
C ILE A 93 -2.38 -11.57 -4.10
N VAL A 94 -2.50 -10.26 -4.36
CA VAL A 94 -2.22 -9.23 -3.36
C VAL A 94 -3.15 -9.34 -2.15
N LEU A 95 -4.45 -9.55 -2.38
CA LEU A 95 -5.43 -9.73 -1.30
C LEU A 95 -5.14 -10.99 -0.47
N LEU A 96 -4.83 -12.12 -1.12
CA LEU A 96 -4.44 -13.35 -0.43
C LEU A 96 -3.17 -13.15 0.41
N GLY A 97 -2.17 -12.47 -0.14
CA GLY A 97 -0.95 -12.10 0.59
C GLY A 97 -1.25 -11.22 1.81
N GLY A 98 -2.13 -10.23 1.67
CA GLY A 98 -2.58 -9.38 2.77
C GLY A 98 -3.29 -10.17 3.88
N ILE A 99 -4.16 -11.11 3.51
CA ILE A 99 -4.85 -12.00 4.47
C ILE A 99 -3.85 -12.85 5.25
N VAL A 100 -2.90 -13.48 4.55
CA VAL A 100 -1.88 -14.33 5.18
C VAL A 100 -0.98 -13.50 6.10
N GLY A 101 -0.56 -12.30 5.66
CA GLY A 101 0.23 -11.37 6.45
C GLY A 101 -0.49 -10.95 7.74
N GLY A 102 -1.76 -10.51 7.61
CA GLY A 102 -2.58 -10.12 8.76
C GLY A 102 -2.81 -11.26 9.74
N PHE A 103 -3.09 -12.47 9.25
CA PHE A 103 -3.24 -13.66 10.11
C PHE A 103 -1.95 -14.00 10.86
N THR A 104 -0.81 -13.95 10.16
CA THR A 104 0.51 -14.22 10.75
C THR A 104 0.85 -13.21 11.83
N ALA A 105 0.62 -11.92 11.57
CA ALA A 105 0.84 -10.86 12.55
C ALA A 105 -0.01 -11.07 13.81
N ALA A 106 -1.31 -11.38 13.65
CA ALA A 106 -2.20 -11.64 14.78
C ALA A 106 -1.78 -12.87 15.61
N LYS A 107 -1.25 -13.92 14.98
CA LYS A 107 -0.72 -15.10 15.68
C LYS A 107 0.57 -14.78 16.42
N LEU A 108 1.47 -14.01 15.80
CA LEU A 108 2.71 -13.57 16.41
C LEU A 108 2.45 -12.70 17.66
N GLU A 109 1.54 -11.73 17.57
CA GLU A 109 1.17 -10.86 18.69
C GLU A 109 0.68 -11.67 19.90
N LYS A 110 -0.23 -12.64 19.67
CA LYS A 110 -0.72 -13.54 20.73
C LYS A 110 0.38 -14.38 21.35
N TYR A 111 1.30 -14.89 20.54
CA TYR A 111 2.44 -15.65 21.03
C TYR A 111 3.33 -14.78 21.92
N LEU A 112 3.67 -13.57 21.48
CA LEU A 112 4.51 -12.65 22.24
C LEU A 112 3.84 -12.22 23.55
N ALA A 113 2.53 -11.98 23.56
CA ALA A 113 1.77 -11.65 24.77
C ALA A 113 1.68 -12.81 25.78
N SER A 114 1.96 -14.05 25.35
CA SER A 114 1.99 -15.24 26.22
C SER A 114 3.38 -15.54 26.81
N LYS A 115 4.39 -14.72 26.49
CA LYS A 115 5.76 -14.81 27.00
C LYS A 115 6.01 -13.73 28.05
#